data_AF-A0A3D5YIG9-F1
#
_entry.id   AF-A0A3D5YIG9-F1
#
_cell.length_a   1.000
_cell.length_b   1.000
_cell.length_c   1.000
_cell.angle_alpha   90.00
_cell.angle_beta   90.00
_cell.angle_gamma   90.00
#
_symmetry.space_group_name_H-M   'P 1'
#
loop_
_entity.id
_entity.type
_entity.pdbx_description
1 polymer ?
#
loop_
_entity_poly.entity_id
_entity_poly.type
_entity_poly.pdbx_seq_one_letter_code
_entity_poly.pdbx_strand_id
1 'polypeptide(L)'
;MCVKPSNNQNNTLFSMFKYRDMNLKRLYIVIALALFSVQGSATHLLGGEIIWKCKPNGKYQFSLVLYRDCGGIALGTGAQTIANNAGVAISAAYVSTTDVVPACYTGTTTCAGAVGGTGKMQKYLYRS
;
A
#
# COMPACT_ATOMS: atom_id res chain seq x y z
N MET A 1 67.70 -12.39 -5.64
CA MET A 1 67.51 -11.54 -6.84
C MET A 1 66.13 -10.93 -6.75
N CYS A 2 66.04 -9.62 -6.51
CA CYS A 2 64.81 -8.85 -6.62
C CYS A 2 64.92 -7.97 -7.85
N VAL A 3 63.96 -8.05 -8.76
CA VAL A 3 63.78 -7.07 -9.84
C VAL A 3 62.46 -6.36 -9.59
N LYS A 4 62.50 -5.03 -9.63
CA LYS A 4 61.37 -4.11 -9.55
C LYS A 4 61.00 -3.67 -10.96
N PRO A 5 59.70 -3.58 -11.29
CA PRO A 5 59.14 -2.33 -11.83
C PRO A 5 57.72 -2.11 -11.28
N SER A 6 56.97 -1.05 -11.53
CA SER A 6 57.15 0.36 -11.86
C SER A 6 55.74 0.96 -11.73
N ASN A 7 55.65 2.19 -11.28
CA ASN A 7 54.45 2.94 -10.88
C ASN A 7 53.50 3.19 -12.08
N ASN A 8 52.17 3.11 -11.86
CA ASN A 8 51.14 4.09 -12.28
C ASN A 8 49.74 3.44 -12.30
N GLN A 9 48.96 3.66 -11.22
CA GLN A 9 47.53 3.34 -11.14
C GLN A 9 46.77 4.64 -10.92
N ASN A 10 46.35 5.30 -11.99
CA ASN A 10 45.39 6.40 -11.89
C ASN A 10 44.32 6.24 -12.98
N ASN A 11 43.11 5.92 -12.49
CA ASN A 11 41.82 6.41 -12.97
C ASN A 11 41.39 6.10 -14.41
N THR A 12 40.71 4.98 -14.61
CA THR A 12 39.87 4.74 -15.81
C THR A 12 38.46 4.22 -15.50
N LEU A 13 37.92 4.49 -14.30
CA LEU A 13 36.52 4.17 -13.96
C LEU A 13 35.58 5.39 -13.87
N PHE A 14 35.96 6.49 -14.52
CA PHE A 14 35.11 7.67 -14.70
C PHE A 14 35.16 8.12 -16.17
N SER A 15 35.07 7.18 -17.12
CA SER A 15 34.82 7.55 -18.51
C SER A 15 33.34 7.85 -18.71
N MET A 16 33.07 9.14 -18.81
CA MET A 16 32.01 9.73 -19.64
C MET A 16 30.54 9.43 -19.27
N PHE A 17 30.06 10.11 -18.22
CA PHE A 17 28.98 11.06 -18.53
C PHE A 17 29.63 12.19 -19.32
N LYS A 18 29.58 12.10 -20.66
CA LYS A 18 30.05 13.16 -21.55
C LYS A 18 29.15 14.38 -21.28
N TYR A 19 29.57 15.25 -20.37
CA TYR A 19 28.87 16.49 -20.04
C TYR A 19 29.00 17.42 -21.25
N ARG A 20 28.09 17.24 -22.22
CA ARG A 20 27.84 18.19 -23.29
C ARG A 20 27.59 19.53 -22.61
N ASP A 21 28.30 20.59 -22.98
CA ASP A 21 28.14 21.95 -22.43
C ASP A 21 26.66 22.28 -22.21
N MET A 22 26.19 22.06 -20.98
CA MET A 22 24.81 22.32 -20.63
C MET A 22 24.75 23.81 -20.31
N ASN A 23 23.94 24.53 -21.08
CA ASN A 23 23.72 25.96 -20.87
C ASN A 23 23.36 26.21 -19.38
N LEU A 24 24.02 27.17 -18.74
CA LEU A 24 23.89 27.43 -17.29
C LEU A 24 22.43 27.57 -16.83
N LYS A 25 21.55 28.12 -17.68
CA LYS A 25 20.10 28.19 -17.43
C LYS A 25 19.43 26.81 -17.30
N ARG A 26 19.86 25.83 -18.10
CA ARG A 26 19.37 24.45 -18.05
C ARG A 26 19.86 23.73 -16.79
N LEU A 27 21.09 24.02 -16.36
CA LEU A 27 21.61 23.51 -15.10
C LEU A 27 20.79 23.99 -13.90
N TYR A 28 20.45 25.29 -13.84
CA TYR A 28 19.60 25.82 -12.77
C TYR A 28 18.21 25.16 -12.71
N ILE A 29 17.61 24.85 -13.87
CA ILE A 29 16.31 24.16 -13.92
C ILE A 29 16.42 22.73 -13.37
N VAL A 30 17.48 21.99 -13.73
CA VAL A 30 17.69 20.63 -13.24
C VAL A 30 17.94 20.62 -11.72
N ILE A 31 18.74 21.56 -11.21
CA ILE A 31 18.98 21.71 -9.77
C ILE A 31 17.69 22.09 -9.04
N ALA A 32 16.90 23.01 -9.57
CA ALA A 32 15.61 23.38 -9.00
C ALA A 32 14.68 22.16 -8.89
N LEU A 33 14.51 21.40 -9.99
CA LEU A 33 13.69 20.18 -9.99
C LEU A 33 14.19 19.11 -9.02
N ALA A 34 15.51 18.97 -8.86
CA ALA A 34 16.10 18.03 -7.91
C ALA A 34 15.85 18.42 -6.44
N LEU A 35 15.72 19.72 -6.14
CA LEU A 35 15.40 20.22 -4.81
C LEU A 35 13.90 20.14 -4.48
N PHE A 36 13.03 20.11 -5.48
CA PHE A 36 11.60 19.90 -5.31
C PHE A 36 11.26 18.40 -5.27
N SER A 37 11.45 17.77 -4.11
CA SER A 37 10.88 16.45 -3.82
C SER A 37 9.65 16.59 -2.94
N VAL A 38 8.55 15.92 -3.32
CA VAL A 38 7.32 15.83 -2.51
C VAL A 38 7.20 14.43 -1.93
N GLN A 39 6.95 14.31 -0.63
CA GLN A 39 6.59 13.04 -0.01
C GLN A 39 5.08 12.85 -0.09
N GLY A 40 4.65 11.83 -0.84
CA GLY A 40 3.26 11.38 -0.87
C GLY A 40 3.01 10.29 0.19
N SER A 41 1.87 10.36 0.87
CA SER A 41 1.38 9.31 1.75
C SER A 41 0.03 8.81 1.23
N ALA A 42 -0.19 7.50 1.29
CA ALA A 42 -1.45 6.88 0.95
C ALA A 42 -1.80 5.80 1.96
N THR A 43 -3.08 5.63 2.24
CA THR A 43 -3.57 4.56 3.08
C THR A 43 -4.60 3.75 2.31
N HIS A 44 -4.38 2.44 2.22
CA HIS A 44 -5.18 1.54 1.43
C HIS A 44 -5.74 0.42 2.30
N LEU A 45 -6.85 -0.15 1.84
CA LEU A 45 -7.32 -1.43 2.35
C LEU A 45 -6.35 -2.52 1.90
N LEU A 46 -6.19 -3.55 2.73
CA LEU A 46 -5.40 -4.73 2.39
C LEU A 46 -6.09 -5.56 1.32
N GLY A 47 -7.41 -5.46 1.24
CA GLY A 47 -8.23 -6.08 0.22
C GLY A 47 -9.64 -6.31 0.71
N GLY A 48 -10.37 -7.12 -0.04
CA GLY A 48 -11.71 -7.54 0.32
C GLY A 48 -12.23 -8.66 -0.57
N GLU A 49 -13.37 -9.20 -0.19
CA GLU A 49 -14.07 -10.25 -0.91
C GLU A 49 -15.56 -9.92 -0.94
N ILE A 50 -16.21 -10.29 -2.05
CA ILE A 50 -17.66 -10.19 -2.21
C ILE A 50 -18.18 -11.61 -2.42
N ILE A 51 -19.02 -12.06 -1.51
CA ILE A 51 -19.59 -13.41 -1.48
C ILE A 51 -21.10 -13.29 -1.58
N TRP A 52 -21.75 -14.11 -2.39
CA TRP A 52 -23.21 -14.16 -2.45
C TRP A 52 -23.75 -15.56 -2.17
N LYS A 53 -24.97 -15.62 -1.63
CA LYS A 53 -25.74 -16.86 -1.51
C LYS A 53 -27.19 -16.63 -1.89
N CYS A 54 -27.79 -17.64 -2.52
CA CYS A 54 -29.22 -17.66 -2.79
C CYS A 54 -30.00 -17.95 -1.50
N LYS A 55 -31.12 -17.27 -1.31
CA LYS A 55 -32.05 -17.45 -0.20
C LYS A 55 -33.30 -18.18 -0.70
N PRO A 56 -34.04 -18.90 0.17
CA PRO A 56 -35.24 -19.67 -0.25
C PRO A 56 -36.32 -18.84 -0.95
N ASN A 57 -36.35 -17.52 -0.76
CA ASN A 57 -37.26 -16.59 -1.42
C ASN A 57 -36.80 -16.14 -2.82
N GLY A 58 -35.81 -16.82 -3.42
CA GLY A 58 -35.27 -16.50 -4.73
C GLY A 58 -34.40 -15.23 -4.78
N LYS A 59 -34.15 -14.57 -3.65
CA LYS A 59 -33.28 -13.39 -3.56
C LYS A 59 -31.84 -13.77 -3.21
N TYR A 60 -30.91 -12.90 -3.55
CA TYR A 60 -29.50 -13.05 -3.19
C TYR A 60 -29.16 -12.22 -1.96
N GLN A 61 -28.33 -12.77 -1.09
CA GLN A 61 -27.70 -12.04 0.00
C GLN A 61 -26.20 -11.89 -0.30
N PHE A 62 -25.75 -10.65 -0.42
CA PHE A 62 -24.35 -10.30 -0.63
C PHE A 62 -23.68 -10.02 0.71
N SER A 63 -22.47 -10.52 0.87
CA SER A 63 -21.55 -10.23 1.98
C SER A 63 -20.32 -9.56 1.40
N LEU A 64 -20.02 -8.36 1.87
CA LEU A 64 -18.78 -7.66 1.59
C LEU A 64 -17.89 -7.79 2.81
N VAL A 65 -16.70 -8.36 2.63
CA VAL A 65 -15.69 -8.42 3.67
C VAL A 65 -14.53 -7.53 3.26
N LEU A 66 -14.13 -6.62 4.13
CA LEU A 66 -13.00 -5.73 3.91
C LEU A 66 -11.92 -6.00 4.95
N TYR A 67 -10.69 -6.12 4.50
CA TYR A 67 -9.50 -6.29 5.34
C TYR A 67 -8.72 -5.00 5.36
N ARG A 68 -8.38 -4.53 6.56
CA ARG A 68 -7.55 -3.35 6.78
C ARG A 68 -6.40 -3.66 7.73
N ASP A 69 -5.33 -2.88 7.60
CA ASP A 69 -4.30 -2.80 8.63
C ASP A 69 -4.87 -2.05 9.85
N CYS A 70 -4.63 -2.57 11.05
CA CYS A 70 -5.12 -1.97 12.27
C CYS A 70 -4.49 -0.62 12.59
N GLY A 71 -3.25 -0.38 12.18
CA GLY A 71 -2.61 0.94 12.22
C GLY A 71 -2.83 1.77 10.95
N GLY A 72 -3.61 1.26 9.99
CA GLY A 72 -3.96 1.94 8.74
C GLY A 72 -5.30 2.68 8.79
N ILE A 73 -6.00 2.71 7.64
CA ILE A 73 -7.23 3.50 7.45
C ILE A 73 -8.39 2.95 8.27
N ALA A 74 -9.13 3.84 8.93
CA ALA A 74 -10.35 3.47 9.63
C ALA A 74 -11.49 3.14 8.67
N LEU A 75 -12.17 2.02 8.91
CA LEU A 75 -13.43 1.68 8.26
C LEU A 75 -14.60 2.04 9.19
N GLY A 76 -15.61 2.70 8.65
CA GLY A 76 -16.81 3.07 9.40
C GLY A 76 -17.80 1.91 9.51
N THR A 77 -18.76 2.02 10.44
CA THR A 77 -19.86 1.06 10.60
C THR A 77 -21.11 1.43 9.78
N GLY A 78 -20.98 2.38 8.85
CA GLY A 78 -22.02 2.75 7.90
C GLY A 78 -22.20 1.69 6.80
N ALA A 79 -23.35 1.72 6.14
CA ALA A 79 -23.61 0.86 4.99
C ALA A 79 -22.61 1.14 3.85
N GLN A 80 -22.15 0.07 3.21
CA GLN A 80 -21.26 0.11 2.06
C GLN A 80 -22.04 -0.14 0.78
N THR A 81 -21.65 0.52 -0.30
CA THR A 81 -22.28 0.36 -1.61
C THR A 81 -21.45 -0.57 -2.46
N ILE A 82 -22.04 -1.69 -2.90
CA ILE A 82 -21.45 -2.59 -3.89
C ILE A 82 -21.98 -2.16 -5.27
N ALA A 83 -21.11 -1.51 -6.05
CA ALA A 83 -21.41 -1.13 -7.42
C ALA A 83 -21.28 -2.33 -8.38
N ASN A 84 -22.11 -2.35 -9.42
CA ASN A 84 -22.05 -3.34 -10.50
C ASN A 84 -22.53 -2.69 -11.81
N ASN A 85 -22.42 -3.43 -12.91
CA ASN A 85 -22.80 -2.98 -14.24
C ASN A 85 -24.30 -3.20 -14.57
N ALA A 86 -25.10 -3.73 -13.65
CA ALA A 86 -26.53 -3.99 -13.85
C ALA A 86 -27.42 -2.76 -13.56
N GLY A 87 -26.82 -1.60 -13.27
CA GLY A 87 -27.55 -0.34 -13.06
C GLY A 87 -28.25 -0.21 -11.71
N VAL A 88 -28.06 -1.16 -10.79
CA VAL A 88 -28.60 -1.12 -9.42
C VAL A 88 -27.48 -1.39 -8.43
N ALA A 89 -27.22 -0.46 -7.51
CA ALA A 89 -26.24 -0.65 -6.47
C ALA A 89 -26.82 -1.47 -5.30
N ILE A 90 -26.00 -2.33 -4.69
CA ILE A 90 -26.40 -3.13 -3.54
C ILE A 90 -25.89 -2.46 -2.27
N SER A 91 -26.79 -2.09 -1.37
CA SER A 91 -26.43 -1.56 -0.04
C SER A 91 -26.16 -2.72 0.92
N ALA A 92 -24.98 -2.74 1.52
CA ALA A 92 -24.55 -3.73 2.51
C ALA A 92 -24.37 -3.05 3.88
N ALA A 93 -25.26 -3.33 4.82
CA ALA A 93 -25.19 -2.80 6.19
C ALA A 93 -24.07 -3.47 6.98
N TYR A 94 -23.47 -2.74 7.93
CA TYR A 94 -22.47 -3.29 8.83
C TYR A 94 -23.04 -4.44 9.67
N VAL A 95 -22.25 -5.50 9.83
CA VAL A 95 -22.59 -6.66 10.65
C VAL A 95 -21.64 -6.78 11.82
N SER A 96 -20.33 -6.81 11.56
CA SER A 96 -19.35 -7.05 12.60
C SER A 96 -17.93 -6.68 12.17
N THR A 97 -17.07 -6.45 13.16
CA THR A 97 -15.63 -6.34 12.99
C THR A 97 -14.96 -7.45 13.79
N THR A 98 -13.88 -8.02 13.27
CA THR A 98 -13.09 -9.05 13.96
C THR A 98 -11.61 -8.79 13.75
N ASP A 99 -10.84 -8.86 14.84
CA ASP A 99 -9.39 -8.72 14.79
C ASP A 99 -8.76 -10.02 14.25
N VAL A 100 -7.92 -9.89 13.23
CA VAL A 100 -7.15 -10.97 12.60
C VAL A 100 -5.68 -10.71 12.90
N VAL A 101 -5.28 -11.08 14.11
CA VAL A 101 -3.94 -10.83 14.62
C VAL A 101 -3.28 -12.18 14.98
N PRO A 102 -2.11 -12.51 14.40
CA PRO A 102 -1.40 -13.74 14.73
C PRO A 102 -0.80 -13.64 16.14
N ALA A 103 -1.54 -14.15 17.12
CA ALA A 103 -1.15 -14.09 18.54
C ALA A 103 0.20 -14.79 18.81
N CYS A 104 0.53 -15.83 18.04
CA CYS A 104 1.76 -16.60 18.19
C CYS A 104 3.05 -15.80 17.93
N TYR A 105 2.98 -14.73 17.14
CA TYR A 105 4.15 -13.90 16.81
C TYR A 105 4.07 -12.50 17.41
N THR A 106 2.86 -11.94 17.55
CA THR A 106 2.66 -10.56 18.01
C THR A 106 2.45 -10.44 19.53
N GLY A 107 2.17 -11.54 20.23
CA GLY A 107 1.84 -11.55 21.66
C GLY A 107 0.49 -10.89 21.99
N THR A 108 -0.31 -10.51 20.99
CA THR A 108 -1.60 -9.84 21.16
C THR A 108 -2.67 -10.48 20.30
N THR A 109 -3.91 -10.49 20.77
CA THR A 109 -5.09 -10.94 20.01
C THR A 109 -5.95 -9.79 19.51
N THR A 110 -5.54 -8.54 19.78
CA THR A 110 -6.33 -7.34 19.50
C THR A 110 -5.57 -6.34 18.65
N CYS A 111 -6.33 -5.45 18.03
CA CYS A 111 -5.82 -4.32 17.26
C CYS A 111 -5.51 -3.07 18.09
N ALA A 112 -5.54 -3.19 19.41
CA ALA A 112 -5.17 -2.11 20.32
C ALA A 112 -3.69 -1.72 20.13
N GLY A 113 -3.44 -0.42 20.00
CA GLY A 113 -2.08 0.14 19.87
C GLY A 113 -1.34 -0.30 18.60
N ALA A 114 -2.05 -0.75 17.57
CA ALA A 114 -1.42 -1.17 16.32
C ALA A 114 -0.75 0.01 15.60
N VAL A 115 0.49 -0.18 15.17
CA VAL A 115 1.20 0.69 14.23
C VAL A 115 1.09 0.08 12.84
N GLY A 116 0.91 0.89 11.80
CA GLY A 116 0.78 0.40 10.43
C GLY A 116 2.00 -0.41 9.99
N GLY A 117 1.78 -1.46 9.19
CA GLY A 117 2.84 -2.33 8.68
C GLY A 117 3.30 -3.42 9.65
N THR A 118 2.62 -3.60 10.78
CA THR A 118 2.95 -4.63 11.79
C THR A 118 2.26 -5.97 11.56
N GLY A 119 1.48 -6.11 10.49
CA GLY A 119 0.76 -7.34 10.16
C GLY A 119 -0.45 -7.63 11.06
N LYS A 120 -0.84 -6.68 11.93
CA LYS A 120 -2.10 -6.73 12.67
C LYS A 120 -3.23 -6.29 11.77
N MET A 121 -4.18 -7.18 11.49
CA MET A 121 -5.26 -6.92 10.54
C MET A 121 -6.63 -6.93 11.21
N GLN A 122 -7.58 -6.26 10.58
CA GLN A 122 -8.97 -6.24 11.00
C GLN A 122 -9.87 -6.59 9.81
N LYS A 123 -10.86 -7.44 10.07
CA LYS A 123 -11.88 -7.88 9.12
C LYS A 123 -13.20 -7.20 9.44
N TYR A 124 -13.75 -6.45 8.48
CA TYR A 124 -15.07 -5.84 8.55
C TYR A 124 -16.03 -6.63 7.67
N LEU A 125 -17.20 -6.95 8.20
CA LEU A 125 -18.25 -7.68 7.50
C LEU A 125 -19.46 -6.78 7.32
N TYR A 126 -19.90 -6.64 6.07
CA TYR A 126 -21.12 -5.96 5.67
C TYR A 126 -22.04 -6.92 4.90
N ARG A 127 -23.35 -6.68 4.94
CA ARG A 127 -24.34 -7.58 4.34
C ARG A 127 -25.60 -6.87 3.86
N SER A 128 -26.10 -7.29 2.71
CA SER A 128 -27.38 -6.84 2.12
C SER A 128 -28.59 -7.55 2.74
#